data_AF-A0A2J2HEI1-F1
#
_entry.id   AF-A0A2J2HEI1-F1
#
_cell.length_a   1.000
_cell.length_b   1.000
_cell.length_c   1.000
_cell.angle_alpha   90.00
_cell.angle_beta   90.00
_cell.angle_gamma   90.00
#
_symmetry.space_group_name_H-M   'P 1'
#
loop_
_entity.id
_entity.type
_entity.pdbx_description
1 polymer ?
#
loop_
_entity_poly.entity_id
_entity_poly.type
_entity_poly.pdbx_seq_one_letter_code
_entity_poly.pdbx_strand_id
1 'polypeptide(L)'
;MIIIAVALIVMLALAFANIVNGYTLNLSFIIGFSLYIIIRILYALEHRSRVIGVDALTPTLFLISYVSVVLFVVAVSLFFVVTSLLARVVGMGFAPLLSYLIAFLTSLGVLVVSTLLGFVVVDLAMPRIDKYFLRRDRVSIDELLRRGELVSDEGGVRAFVFTGNRYAGFGFGSLLRGYAFVFTPTGELDLIGRGILAHELGHARSRHTIILTLAFLLMLSDYIVVAYLHGPAFYLSILLAPFFMALPFIIIRVCETHADLAWYRMYGEESVNQLREVLRRFYGVNDPRKAPLNSRLTHPGKRDLVLRFGDALAPHASWEFPLLAALFNAAVVDFYLLLRISSFLPLIGRFLTLILTLFYVGSFVGGLVLVYLFGLVFKPLVRYFLAGSLTEDGLTNASLLLSSIYLAASAASLLLASLWWTAVIAAFVITLVIIRHYVGKLKPSLFTVLSTMVIYLAVNLVLLLIMHVTVPIALHWFESLWYVR
;
A
#
# COMPACT_ATOMS: atom_id res chain seq x y z
N MET A 1 -10.09 -6.77 -5.84
CA MET A 1 -9.46 -5.71 -5.01
C MET A 1 -10.19 -4.36 -4.98
N ILE A 2 -10.71 -3.85 -6.10
CA ILE A 2 -11.35 -2.52 -6.19
C ILE A 2 -12.49 -2.31 -5.19
N ILE A 3 -13.37 -3.31 -4.99
CA ILE A 3 -14.48 -3.23 -4.02
C ILE A 3 -13.98 -3.03 -2.58
N ILE A 4 -12.90 -3.73 -2.20
CA ILE A 4 -12.29 -3.61 -0.87
C ILE A 4 -11.66 -2.21 -0.72
N ALA A 5 -10.94 -1.74 -1.73
CA ALA A 5 -10.37 -0.39 -1.73
C ALA A 5 -11.47 0.69 -1.62
N VAL A 6 -12.57 0.56 -2.37
CA VAL A 6 -13.72 1.48 -2.30
C VAL A 6 -14.38 1.43 -0.93
N ALA A 7 -14.62 0.24 -0.36
CA ALA A 7 -15.19 0.11 0.97
C ALA A 7 -14.28 0.73 2.06
N LEU A 8 -12.96 0.52 1.96
CA LEU A 8 -11.99 1.15 2.85
C LEU A 8 -11.98 2.68 2.69
N ILE A 9 -12.03 3.21 1.46
CA ILE A 9 -12.11 4.66 1.18
C ILE A 9 -13.39 5.26 1.77
N VAL A 10 -14.54 4.61 1.58
CA VAL A 10 -15.82 5.06 2.15
C VAL A 10 -15.76 5.06 3.67
N MET A 11 -15.16 4.04 4.28
CA MET A 11 -14.99 3.96 5.73
C MET A 11 -14.01 5.00 6.26
N LEU A 12 -12.95 5.31 5.51
CA LEU A 12 -12.03 6.42 5.79
C LEU A 12 -12.77 7.76 5.72
N ALA A 13 -13.62 7.98 4.72
CA ALA A 13 -14.42 9.20 4.59
C ALA A 13 -15.49 9.34 5.70
N LEU A 14 -16.08 8.23 6.15
CA LEU A 14 -17.02 8.21 7.27
C LEU A 14 -16.30 8.41 8.62
N ALA A 15 -15.17 7.75 8.83
CA ALA A 15 -14.29 8.00 9.97
C ALA A 15 -13.83 9.46 9.98
N PHE A 16 -13.58 10.06 8.81
CA PHE A 16 -13.29 11.49 8.65
C PHE A 16 -14.41 12.38 9.15
N ALA A 17 -15.64 12.15 8.68
CA ALA A 17 -16.79 12.95 9.07
C ALA A 17 -17.09 12.84 10.57
N ASN A 18 -16.82 11.70 11.20
CA ASN A 18 -17.05 11.47 12.64
C ASN A 18 -15.94 12.09 13.49
N ILE A 19 -14.73 11.86 12.99
CA ILE A 19 -13.48 12.56 13.20
C ILE A 19 -13.59 14.00 13.71
N VAL A 20 -13.92 14.84 12.72
CA VAL A 20 -13.92 16.30 12.74
C VAL A 20 -15.13 16.86 13.50
N ASN A 21 -16.25 16.14 13.52
CA ASN A 21 -17.51 16.66 14.06
C ASN A 21 -17.82 16.17 15.48
N GLY A 22 -16.94 15.36 16.11
CA GLY A 22 -17.12 14.90 17.50
C GLY A 22 -18.31 13.96 17.73
N TYR A 23 -18.93 13.42 16.69
CA TYR A 23 -20.13 12.59 16.80
C TYR A 23 -19.80 11.11 16.98
N THR A 24 -19.81 10.66 18.23
CA THR A 24 -19.85 9.22 18.61
C THR A 24 -21.04 8.47 18.00
N LEU A 25 -22.14 9.17 17.70
CA LEU A 25 -23.39 8.63 17.12
C LEU A 25 -23.20 7.89 15.78
N ASN A 26 -22.30 8.36 14.90
CA ASN A 26 -22.11 7.76 13.59
C ASN A 26 -21.24 6.49 13.62
N LEU A 27 -20.32 6.35 14.59
CA LEU A 27 -19.59 5.09 14.79
C LEU A 27 -20.52 4.00 15.33
N SER A 28 -21.41 4.34 16.26
CA SER A 28 -22.48 3.44 16.73
C SER A 28 -23.39 2.99 15.59
N PHE A 29 -23.74 3.91 14.67
CA PHE A 29 -24.48 3.57 13.45
C PHE A 29 -23.69 2.64 12.52
N ILE A 30 -22.39 2.89 12.28
CA ILE A 30 -21.52 2.02 11.46
C ILE A 30 -21.38 0.63 12.07
N ILE A 31 -21.23 0.53 13.40
CA ILE A 31 -21.19 -0.74 14.13
C ILE A 31 -22.52 -1.49 13.93
N GLY A 32 -23.65 -0.81 14.17
CA GLY A 32 -24.99 -1.40 14.01
C GLY A 32 -25.30 -1.80 12.57
N PHE A 33 -24.93 -0.98 11.59
CA PHE A 33 -25.13 -1.24 10.17
C PHE A 33 -24.25 -2.39 9.65
N SER A 34 -22.98 -2.44 10.05
CA SER A 34 -22.08 -3.54 9.72
C SER A 34 -22.58 -4.84 10.33
N LEU A 35 -23.02 -4.83 11.60
CA LEU A 35 -23.62 -5.98 12.26
C LEU A 35 -24.90 -6.45 11.55
N TYR A 36 -25.77 -5.52 11.16
CA TYR A 36 -26.98 -5.81 10.40
C TYR A 36 -26.65 -6.47 9.05
N ILE A 37 -25.67 -5.94 8.30
CA ILE A 37 -25.23 -6.53 7.04
C ILE A 37 -24.68 -7.94 7.25
N ILE A 38 -23.81 -8.14 8.25
CA ILE A 38 -23.26 -9.46 8.58
C ILE A 38 -24.39 -10.46 8.84
N ILE A 39 -25.34 -10.11 9.71
CA ILE A 39 -26.46 -10.99 10.07
C ILE A 39 -27.33 -11.29 8.84
N ARG A 40 -27.66 -10.28 8.04
CA ARG A 40 -28.48 -10.45 6.83
C ARG A 40 -27.79 -11.32 5.78
N ILE A 41 -26.49 -11.17 5.60
CA ILE A 41 -25.73 -11.96 4.63
C ILE A 41 -25.54 -13.40 5.13
N LEU A 42 -25.21 -13.60 6.40
CA LEU A 42 -25.14 -14.95 6.98
C LEU A 42 -26.48 -15.67 6.83
N TYR A 43 -27.59 -15.00 7.12
CA TYR A 43 -28.94 -15.54 6.91
C TYR A 43 -29.23 -15.84 5.43
N ALA A 44 -28.86 -14.93 4.52
CA ALA A 44 -29.05 -15.13 3.08
C ALA A 44 -28.19 -16.28 2.53
N LEU A 45 -26.94 -16.42 2.98
CA LEU A 45 -26.04 -17.52 2.64
C LEU A 45 -26.57 -18.85 3.19
N GLU A 46 -27.05 -18.88 4.43
CA GLU A 46 -27.65 -20.07 5.04
C GLU A 46 -28.92 -20.50 4.29
N HIS A 47 -29.81 -19.57 3.96
CA HIS A 47 -31.05 -19.88 3.28
C HIS A 47 -30.81 -20.26 1.81
N ARG A 48 -29.95 -19.55 1.07
CA ARG A 48 -29.67 -19.87 -0.35
C ARG A 48 -28.88 -21.15 -0.53
N SER A 49 -27.88 -21.40 0.31
CA SER A 49 -27.09 -22.65 0.25
C SER A 49 -27.97 -23.89 0.46
N ARG A 50 -29.04 -23.78 1.26
CA ARG A 50 -30.04 -24.84 1.45
C ARG A 50 -30.96 -25.07 0.26
N VAL A 51 -31.24 -24.04 -0.56
CA VAL A 51 -32.30 -24.08 -1.59
C VAL A 51 -31.76 -24.18 -3.02
N ILE A 52 -30.70 -23.44 -3.37
CA ILE A 52 -30.25 -23.25 -4.76
C ILE A 52 -28.86 -23.90 -5.01
N GLY A 53 -28.01 -23.95 -3.98
CA GLY A 53 -26.58 -24.29 -4.16
C GLY A 53 -25.71 -23.03 -4.31
N VAL A 54 -24.49 -23.17 -4.81
CA VAL A 54 -23.57 -22.04 -5.06
C VAL A 54 -23.84 -21.49 -6.46
N ASP A 55 -24.16 -20.21 -6.53
CA ASP A 55 -24.36 -19.46 -7.77
C ASP A 55 -23.39 -18.26 -7.83
N ALA A 56 -23.42 -17.52 -8.94
CA ALA A 56 -22.54 -16.35 -9.11
C ALA A 56 -22.74 -15.22 -8.08
N LEU A 57 -23.86 -15.21 -7.35
CA LEU A 57 -24.13 -14.24 -6.29
C LEU A 57 -23.43 -14.64 -4.98
N THR A 58 -23.16 -15.93 -4.79
CA THR A 58 -22.62 -16.48 -3.54
C THR A 58 -21.21 -15.94 -3.20
N PRO A 59 -20.24 -15.84 -4.15
CA PRO A 59 -18.95 -15.20 -3.89
C PRO A 59 -19.07 -13.70 -3.56
N THR A 60 -20.03 -13.01 -4.16
CA THR A 60 -20.29 -11.58 -3.88
C THR A 60 -20.80 -11.39 -2.45
N LEU A 61 -21.77 -12.20 -2.02
CA LEU A 61 -22.27 -12.19 -0.64
C LEU A 61 -21.17 -12.52 0.36
N PHE A 62 -20.36 -13.52 0.07
CA PHE A 62 -19.20 -13.88 0.89
C PHE A 62 -18.22 -12.72 1.06
N LEU A 63 -17.86 -12.06 -0.04
CA LEU A 63 -16.99 -10.88 -0.02
C LEU A 63 -17.59 -9.75 0.84
N ILE A 64 -18.89 -9.47 0.70
CA ILE A 64 -19.53 -8.41 1.48
C ILE A 64 -19.58 -8.78 2.97
N SER A 65 -19.87 -10.04 3.32
CA SER A 65 -19.82 -10.51 4.72
C SER A 65 -18.43 -10.30 5.30
N TYR A 66 -17.40 -10.68 4.55
CA TYR A 66 -16.01 -10.57 4.96
C TYR A 66 -15.64 -9.11 5.26
N VAL A 67 -15.88 -8.22 4.29
CA VAL A 67 -15.63 -6.79 4.44
C VAL A 67 -16.38 -6.26 5.65
N SER A 68 -17.65 -6.64 5.83
CA SER A 68 -18.47 -6.15 6.95
C SER A 68 -17.93 -6.60 8.32
N VAL A 69 -17.41 -7.83 8.46
CA VAL A 69 -16.76 -8.28 9.72
C VAL A 69 -15.51 -7.46 10.02
N VAL A 70 -14.66 -7.24 9.01
CA VAL A 70 -13.44 -6.45 9.18
C VAL A 70 -13.79 -5.00 9.55
N LEU A 71 -14.76 -4.40 8.86
CA LEU A 71 -15.22 -3.04 9.14
C LEU A 71 -15.85 -2.92 10.53
N PHE A 72 -16.64 -3.90 10.96
CA PHE A 72 -17.22 -3.95 12.30
C PHE A 72 -16.12 -3.94 13.37
N VAL A 73 -15.11 -4.82 13.25
CA VAL A 73 -14.03 -4.91 14.23
C VAL A 73 -13.20 -3.61 14.26
N VAL A 74 -12.91 -3.02 13.09
CA VAL A 74 -12.22 -1.72 13.01
C VAL A 74 -13.05 -0.61 13.67
N ALA A 75 -14.35 -0.53 13.38
CA ALA A 75 -15.23 0.50 13.92
C ALA A 75 -15.36 0.42 15.46
N VAL A 76 -15.50 -0.79 16.02
CA VAL A 76 -15.52 -1.00 17.48
C VAL A 76 -14.20 -0.54 18.10
N SER A 77 -13.07 -0.84 17.46
CA SER A 77 -11.74 -0.52 17.97
C SER A 77 -11.46 0.99 17.94
N LEU A 78 -11.92 1.66 16.88
CA LEU A 78 -11.94 3.12 16.78
C LEU A 78 -12.79 3.74 17.90
N PHE A 79 -13.98 3.19 18.16
CA PHE A 79 -14.94 3.76 19.09
C PHE A 79 -14.48 3.69 20.55
N PHE A 80 -13.99 2.53 21.01
CA PHE A 80 -13.71 2.30 22.43
C PHE A 80 -12.23 2.50 22.81
N VAL A 81 -11.31 2.03 21.97
CA VAL A 81 -9.90 1.87 22.37
C VAL A 81 -9.06 3.03 21.89
N VAL A 82 -9.20 3.42 20.61
CA VAL A 82 -8.37 4.48 20.04
C VAL A 82 -8.70 5.84 20.66
N THR A 83 -9.98 6.19 20.79
CA THR A 83 -10.44 7.46 21.38
C THR A 83 -9.97 7.65 22.83
N SER A 84 -10.16 6.64 23.67
CA SER A 84 -9.81 6.69 25.10
C SER A 84 -8.30 6.67 25.35
N LEU A 85 -7.56 5.89 24.56
CA LEU A 85 -6.11 5.77 24.69
C LEU A 85 -5.38 7.00 24.13
N LEU A 86 -5.80 7.52 22.97
CA LEU A 86 -5.23 8.73 22.39
C LEU A 86 -5.45 9.94 23.28
N ALA A 87 -6.65 10.13 23.84
CA ALA A 87 -6.91 11.23 24.77
C ALA A 87 -5.94 11.22 25.96
N ARG A 88 -5.60 10.04 26.49
CA ARG A 88 -4.60 9.90 27.55
C ARG A 88 -3.18 10.18 27.08
N VAL A 89 -2.79 9.64 25.94
CA VAL A 89 -1.44 9.82 25.36
C VAL A 89 -1.17 11.29 25.02
N VAL A 90 -2.13 11.98 24.40
CA VAL A 90 -2.01 13.41 24.05
C VAL A 90 -1.91 14.26 25.32
N GLY A 91 -2.62 13.90 26.38
CA GLY A 91 -2.57 14.58 27.68
C GLY A 91 -1.22 14.48 28.41
N MET A 92 -0.26 13.66 27.95
CA MET A 92 1.06 13.49 28.58
C MET A 92 2.07 14.60 28.24
N GLY A 93 1.78 15.47 27.26
CA GLY A 93 2.59 16.66 27.00
C GLY A 93 4.01 16.41 26.46
N PHE A 94 4.20 15.40 25.60
CA PHE A 94 5.50 15.12 25.00
C PHE A 94 5.94 16.18 23.97
N ALA A 95 7.24 16.16 23.64
CA ALA A 95 7.77 16.94 22.52
C ALA A 95 7.03 16.61 21.21
N PRO A 96 6.86 17.56 20.27
CA PRO A 96 5.92 17.40 19.15
C PRO A 96 6.12 16.15 18.29
N LEU A 97 7.37 15.82 17.95
CA LEU A 97 7.68 14.61 17.18
C LEU A 97 7.31 13.34 17.96
N LEU A 98 7.62 13.29 19.25
CA LEU A 98 7.32 12.15 20.10
C LEU A 98 5.81 12.01 20.31
N SER A 99 5.09 13.11 20.51
CA SER A 99 3.63 13.14 20.57
C SER A 99 3.00 12.57 19.30
N TYR A 100 3.46 13.00 18.12
CA TYR A 100 3.00 12.45 16.85
C TYR A 100 3.29 10.95 16.74
N LEU A 101 4.54 10.53 16.99
CA LEU A 101 4.94 9.13 16.85
C LEU A 101 4.18 8.21 17.82
N ILE A 102 4.04 8.59 19.09
CA ILE A 102 3.30 7.77 20.06
C ILE A 102 1.83 7.71 19.66
N ALA A 103 1.21 8.84 19.31
CA ALA A 103 -0.19 8.86 18.88
C ALA A 103 -0.40 7.97 17.65
N PHE A 104 0.40 8.18 16.60
CA PHE A 104 0.35 7.42 15.35
C PHE A 104 0.59 5.92 15.54
N LEU A 105 1.62 5.53 16.29
CA LEU A 105 1.94 4.12 16.55
C LEU A 105 0.88 3.47 17.43
N THR A 106 0.30 4.21 18.37
CA THR A 106 -0.78 3.73 19.23
C THR A 106 -2.05 3.47 18.42
N SER A 107 -2.50 4.45 17.63
CA SER A 107 -3.67 4.27 16.76
C SER A 107 -3.44 3.17 15.73
N LEU A 108 -2.27 3.14 15.09
CA LEU A 108 -1.92 2.10 14.14
C LEU A 108 -1.89 0.72 14.78
N GLY A 109 -1.24 0.57 15.95
CA GLY A 109 -1.12 -0.68 16.66
C GLY A 109 -2.49 -1.26 17.03
N VAL A 110 -3.38 -0.42 17.58
CA VAL A 110 -4.75 -0.82 17.89
C VAL A 110 -5.49 -1.24 16.61
N LEU A 111 -5.42 -0.44 15.54
CA LEU A 111 -6.08 -0.75 14.27
C LEU A 111 -5.59 -2.07 13.67
N VAL A 112 -4.27 -2.26 13.59
CA VAL A 112 -3.65 -3.46 13.02
C VAL A 112 -4.02 -4.70 13.83
N VAL A 113 -3.86 -4.68 15.16
CA VAL A 113 -4.21 -5.82 16.02
C VAL A 113 -5.69 -6.17 15.87
N SER A 114 -6.55 -5.16 15.83
CA SER A 114 -7.99 -5.36 15.68
C SER A 114 -8.36 -5.94 14.32
N THR A 115 -7.79 -5.43 13.23
CA THR A 115 -7.99 -6.00 11.90
C THR A 115 -7.48 -7.43 11.80
N LEU A 116 -6.31 -7.73 12.38
CA LEU A 116 -5.78 -9.10 12.43
C LEU A 116 -6.69 -10.04 13.23
N LEU A 117 -7.23 -9.59 14.37
CA LEU A 117 -8.24 -10.34 15.12
C LEU A 117 -9.50 -10.58 14.27
N GLY A 118 -9.93 -9.58 13.50
CA GLY A 118 -10.99 -9.73 12.51
C GLY A 118 -10.69 -10.84 11.50
N PHE A 119 -9.48 -10.86 10.93
CA PHE A 119 -9.05 -11.93 10.03
C PHE A 119 -9.03 -13.32 10.70
N VAL A 120 -8.58 -13.41 11.96
CA VAL A 120 -8.63 -14.67 12.74
C VAL A 120 -10.08 -15.12 12.93
N VAL A 121 -10.99 -14.24 13.30
CA VAL A 121 -12.42 -14.56 13.48
C VAL A 121 -13.02 -15.07 12.17
N VAL A 122 -12.71 -14.41 11.04
CA VAL A 122 -13.16 -14.88 9.73
C VAL A 122 -12.54 -16.25 9.43
N ASP A 123 -11.24 -16.45 9.64
CA ASP A 123 -10.59 -17.76 9.39
C ASP A 123 -11.16 -18.89 10.25
N LEU A 124 -11.64 -18.59 11.47
CA LEU A 124 -12.35 -19.54 12.33
C LEU A 124 -13.79 -19.80 11.87
N ALA A 125 -14.46 -18.81 11.28
CA ALA A 125 -15.80 -18.94 10.73
C ALA A 125 -15.79 -19.61 9.34
N MET A 126 -14.71 -19.45 8.57
CA MET A 126 -14.52 -19.96 7.21
C MET A 126 -14.77 -21.46 7.07
N PRO A 127 -14.33 -22.37 7.95
CA PRO A 127 -14.70 -23.78 7.89
C PRO A 127 -16.22 -24.03 7.88
N ARG A 128 -17.00 -23.21 8.58
CA ARG A 128 -18.47 -23.29 8.57
C ARG A 128 -19.00 -22.76 7.25
N ILE A 129 -18.47 -21.65 6.75
CA ILE A 129 -18.85 -21.11 5.44
C ILE A 129 -18.50 -22.08 4.31
N ASP A 130 -17.31 -22.68 4.34
CA ASP A 130 -16.86 -23.75 3.46
C ASP A 130 -17.84 -24.92 3.45
N LYS A 131 -18.41 -25.27 4.61
CA LYS A 131 -19.41 -26.33 4.71
C LYS A 131 -20.65 -26.01 3.88
N TYR A 132 -21.10 -24.75 3.89
CA TYR A 132 -22.21 -24.25 3.08
C TYR A 132 -21.85 -24.08 1.60
N PHE A 133 -20.62 -23.64 1.30
CA PHE A 133 -20.11 -23.44 -0.05
C PHE A 133 -19.85 -24.78 -0.77
N LEU A 134 -19.24 -25.74 -0.09
CA LEU A 134 -18.81 -27.01 -0.68
C LEU A 134 -19.87 -28.12 -0.57
N ARG A 135 -21.02 -27.86 0.08
CA ARG A 135 -21.98 -28.90 0.50
C ARG A 135 -21.25 -30.11 1.09
N ARG A 136 -20.34 -29.92 2.05
CA ARG A 136 -19.48 -31.00 2.59
C ARG A 136 -20.26 -32.22 3.13
N ASP A 137 -21.55 -32.06 3.40
CA ASP A 137 -22.45 -33.09 3.88
C ASP A 137 -23.10 -33.91 2.74
N ARG A 138 -22.90 -33.52 1.46
CA ARG A 138 -23.56 -34.13 0.29
C ARG A 138 -22.65 -34.36 -0.93
N VAL A 139 -21.52 -33.66 -1.04
CA VAL A 139 -20.61 -33.75 -2.20
C VAL A 139 -19.17 -33.78 -1.70
N SER A 140 -18.38 -34.76 -2.14
CA SER A 140 -16.96 -34.88 -1.76
C SER A 140 -16.08 -33.87 -2.53
N ILE A 141 -14.90 -33.53 -2.01
CA ILE A 141 -13.93 -32.67 -2.72
C ILE A 141 -13.58 -33.27 -4.09
N ASP A 142 -13.38 -34.59 -4.15
CA ASP A 142 -13.11 -35.33 -5.39
C ASP A 142 -14.24 -35.19 -6.40
N GLU A 143 -15.47 -35.10 -5.93
CA GLU A 143 -16.63 -34.90 -6.80
C GLU A 143 -16.73 -33.45 -7.32
N LEU A 144 -16.35 -32.45 -6.53
CA LEU A 144 -16.25 -31.05 -7.00
C LEU A 144 -15.11 -30.87 -8.01
N LEU A 145 -13.98 -31.54 -7.79
CA LEU A 145 -12.86 -31.58 -8.76
C LEU A 145 -13.29 -32.25 -10.06
N ARG A 146 -14.02 -33.37 -9.99
CA ARG A 146 -14.56 -34.08 -11.16
C ARG A 146 -15.58 -33.25 -11.95
N ARG A 147 -16.39 -32.45 -11.26
CA ARG A 147 -17.36 -31.52 -11.88
C ARG A 147 -16.71 -30.26 -12.44
N GLY A 148 -15.42 -30.01 -12.16
CA GLY A 148 -14.70 -28.82 -12.60
C GLY A 148 -15.06 -27.52 -11.86
N GLU A 149 -15.89 -27.60 -10.82
CA GLU A 149 -16.32 -26.44 -10.02
C GLU A 149 -15.23 -25.98 -9.05
N LEU A 150 -14.47 -26.93 -8.49
CA LEU A 150 -13.22 -26.68 -7.75
C LEU A 150 -12.06 -27.00 -8.70
N VAL A 151 -11.14 -26.05 -8.89
CA VAL A 151 -10.01 -26.20 -9.82
C VAL A 151 -8.70 -26.50 -9.08
N SER A 152 -8.55 -26.02 -7.84
CA SER A 152 -7.36 -26.24 -7.02
C SER A 152 -7.69 -26.08 -5.54
N ASP A 153 -7.09 -26.92 -4.69
CA ASP A 153 -7.08 -26.80 -3.22
C ASP A 153 -5.66 -27.09 -2.71
N GLU A 154 -4.78 -26.09 -2.84
CA GLU A 154 -3.35 -26.24 -2.53
C GLU A 154 -2.88 -25.13 -1.58
N GLY A 155 -2.12 -25.52 -0.56
CA GLY A 155 -1.46 -24.57 0.35
C GLY A 155 -2.42 -23.67 1.13
N GLY A 156 -3.65 -24.13 1.39
CA GLY A 156 -4.68 -23.35 2.07
C GLY A 156 -5.41 -22.33 1.18
N VAL A 157 -5.17 -22.37 -0.14
CA VAL A 157 -5.86 -21.54 -1.13
C VAL A 157 -6.73 -22.40 -2.04
N ARG A 158 -8.01 -22.03 -2.16
CA ARG A 158 -8.98 -22.72 -3.01
C ARG A 158 -9.37 -21.90 -4.23
N ALA A 159 -9.49 -22.56 -5.37
CA ALA A 159 -9.87 -21.95 -6.64
C ALA A 159 -11.19 -22.53 -7.14
N PHE A 160 -12.12 -21.67 -7.52
CA PHE A 160 -13.42 -22.06 -8.05
C PHE A 160 -13.74 -21.38 -9.37
N VAL A 161 -14.53 -22.07 -10.18
CA VAL A 161 -15.09 -21.53 -11.43
C VAL A 161 -16.60 -21.56 -11.36
N PHE A 162 -17.22 -20.46 -11.78
CA PHE A 162 -18.66 -20.30 -11.83
C PHE A 162 -19.12 -19.86 -13.21
N THR A 163 -20.34 -20.24 -13.57
CA THR A 163 -21.03 -19.64 -14.71
C THR A 163 -21.38 -18.19 -14.40
N GLY A 164 -21.03 -17.27 -15.29
CA GLY A 164 -21.37 -15.85 -15.17
C GLY A 164 -21.61 -15.22 -16.53
N ASN A 165 -22.40 -14.14 -16.57
CA ASN A 165 -22.78 -13.48 -17.83
C ASN A 165 -21.58 -12.87 -18.59
N ARG A 166 -20.44 -12.68 -17.91
CA ARG A 166 -19.20 -12.13 -18.44
C ARG A 166 -18.02 -12.75 -17.70
N TYR A 167 -16.85 -12.70 -18.32
CA TYR A 167 -15.61 -13.03 -17.63
C TYR A 167 -15.36 -12.06 -16.47
N ALA A 168 -15.02 -12.60 -15.30
CA ALA A 168 -14.62 -11.83 -14.13
C ALA A 168 -13.77 -12.69 -13.19
N GLY A 169 -13.01 -12.03 -12.32
CA GLY A 169 -12.15 -12.68 -11.34
C GLY A 169 -12.19 -11.96 -9.99
N PHE A 170 -12.01 -12.72 -8.91
CA PHE A 170 -11.77 -12.18 -7.59
C PHE A 170 -10.94 -13.13 -6.73
N GLY A 171 -9.75 -12.68 -6.36
CA GLY A 171 -8.83 -13.33 -5.43
C GLY A 171 -8.81 -12.62 -4.08
N PHE A 172 -8.82 -13.42 -3.03
CA PHE A 172 -8.81 -12.99 -1.65
C PHE A 172 -7.90 -13.88 -0.81
N GLY A 173 -7.09 -13.27 0.06
CA GLY A 173 -6.24 -13.99 1.00
C GLY A 173 -6.38 -13.43 2.42
N SER A 174 -6.67 -14.31 3.37
CA SER A 174 -6.64 -14.09 4.81
C SER A 174 -5.30 -14.57 5.41
N LEU A 175 -5.22 -14.71 6.73
CA LEU A 175 -4.02 -15.15 7.45
C LEU A 175 -3.71 -16.62 7.19
N LEU A 176 -4.73 -17.48 7.20
CA LEU A 176 -4.59 -18.94 7.06
C LEU A 176 -5.21 -19.51 5.79
N ARG A 177 -6.12 -18.76 5.15
CA ARG A 177 -6.94 -19.25 4.03
C ARG A 177 -6.97 -18.26 2.88
N GLY A 178 -7.10 -18.75 1.66
CA GLY A 178 -7.32 -17.93 0.47
C GLY A 178 -8.33 -18.54 -0.47
N TYR A 179 -8.94 -17.68 -1.28
CA TYR A 179 -9.95 -18.05 -2.27
C TYR A 179 -9.70 -17.29 -3.56
N ALA A 180 -9.74 -17.99 -4.68
CA ALA A 180 -9.77 -17.40 -6.02
C ALA A 180 -11.06 -17.85 -6.69
N PHE A 181 -11.83 -16.89 -7.19
CA PHE A 181 -13.09 -17.12 -7.87
C PHE A 181 -12.98 -16.58 -9.28
N VAL A 182 -13.37 -17.40 -10.25
CA VAL A 182 -13.42 -17.00 -11.67
C VAL A 182 -14.80 -17.26 -12.20
N PHE A 183 -15.30 -16.31 -12.99
CA PHE A 183 -16.59 -16.40 -13.66
C PHE A 183 -16.34 -16.50 -15.15
N THR A 184 -16.91 -17.52 -15.80
CA THR A 184 -16.84 -17.70 -17.26
C THR A 184 -18.25 -17.88 -17.84
N PRO A 185 -18.50 -17.52 -19.12
CA PRO A 185 -19.81 -17.72 -19.74
C PRO A 185 -20.30 -19.16 -19.75
N THR A 186 -19.38 -20.12 -19.82
CA THR A 186 -19.70 -21.55 -19.88
C THR A 186 -19.68 -22.23 -18.50
N GLY A 187 -19.12 -21.59 -17.47
CA GLY A 187 -18.79 -22.25 -16.21
C GLY A 187 -17.59 -23.20 -16.30
N GLU A 188 -16.92 -23.26 -17.46
CA GLU A 188 -15.71 -24.06 -17.67
C GLU A 188 -14.46 -23.16 -17.72
N LEU A 189 -13.30 -23.73 -17.38
CA LEU A 189 -12.03 -23.03 -17.36
C LEU A 189 -11.32 -23.05 -18.72
N ASP A 190 -11.83 -22.20 -19.62
CA ASP A 190 -11.25 -21.91 -20.92
C ASP A 190 -9.93 -21.09 -20.82
N LEU A 191 -9.31 -20.78 -21.96
CA LEU A 191 -8.02 -20.09 -22.00
C LEU A 191 -8.04 -18.74 -21.25
N ILE A 192 -9.13 -17.99 -21.37
CA ILE A 192 -9.33 -16.69 -20.72
C ILE A 192 -9.50 -16.88 -19.21
N GLY A 193 -10.36 -17.82 -18.82
CA GLY A 193 -10.59 -18.18 -17.42
C GLY A 193 -9.33 -18.65 -16.71
N ARG A 194 -8.45 -19.40 -17.40
CA ARG A 194 -7.13 -19.82 -16.86
C ARG A 194 -6.24 -18.64 -16.54
N GLY A 195 -6.16 -17.65 -17.44
CA GLY A 195 -5.37 -16.45 -17.24
C GLY A 195 -5.87 -15.62 -16.05
N ILE A 196 -7.19 -15.40 -15.98
CA ILE A 196 -7.83 -14.73 -14.85
C ILE A 196 -7.54 -15.52 -13.55
N LEU A 197 -7.70 -16.84 -13.57
CA LEU A 197 -7.48 -17.66 -12.38
C LEU A 197 -6.05 -17.55 -11.84
N ALA A 198 -5.05 -17.61 -12.71
CA ALA A 198 -3.65 -17.52 -12.31
C ALA A 198 -3.33 -16.17 -11.63
N HIS A 199 -3.88 -15.08 -12.17
CA HIS A 199 -3.77 -13.74 -11.59
C HIS A 199 -4.46 -13.65 -10.22
N GLU A 200 -5.71 -14.12 -10.11
CA GLU A 200 -6.45 -14.10 -8.83
C GLU A 200 -5.84 -15.02 -7.75
N LEU A 201 -5.26 -16.16 -8.16
CA LEU A 201 -4.46 -17.01 -7.28
C LEU A 201 -3.21 -16.28 -6.78
N GLY A 202 -2.60 -15.44 -7.61
CA GLY A 202 -1.52 -14.54 -7.22
C GLY A 202 -1.94 -13.62 -6.08
N HIS A 203 -3.10 -12.97 -6.17
CA HIS A 203 -3.64 -12.15 -5.09
C HIS A 203 -3.90 -12.92 -3.80
N ALA A 204 -4.49 -14.11 -3.89
CA ALA A 204 -4.82 -14.94 -2.73
C ALA A 204 -3.57 -15.46 -2.02
N ARG A 205 -2.63 -16.04 -2.77
CA ARG A 205 -1.39 -16.64 -2.22
C ARG A 205 -0.46 -15.60 -1.61
N SER A 206 -0.33 -14.44 -2.24
CA SER A 206 0.49 -13.33 -1.73
C SER A 206 -0.21 -12.49 -0.66
N ARG A 207 -1.45 -12.83 -0.29
CA ARG A 207 -2.24 -12.12 0.73
C ARG A 207 -2.33 -10.61 0.46
N HIS A 208 -2.49 -10.24 -0.81
CA HIS A 208 -2.57 -8.83 -1.23
C HIS A 208 -3.68 -8.08 -0.48
N THR A 209 -4.77 -8.76 -0.11
CA THR A 209 -5.83 -8.15 0.71
C THR A 209 -5.34 -7.64 2.07
N ILE A 210 -4.48 -8.38 2.76
CA ILE A 210 -3.90 -7.96 4.05
C ILE A 210 -2.96 -6.78 3.84
N ILE A 211 -2.05 -6.89 2.86
CA ILE A 211 -1.06 -5.84 2.55
C ILE A 211 -1.76 -4.51 2.25
N LEU A 212 -2.82 -4.54 1.45
CA LEU A 212 -3.61 -3.36 1.13
C LEU A 212 -4.34 -2.80 2.34
N THR A 213 -4.95 -3.67 3.14
CA THR A 213 -5.64 -3.24 4.35
C THR A 213 -4.66 -2.52 5.27
N LEU A 214 -3.47 -3.07 5.50
CA LEU A 214 -2.42 -2.43 6.30
C LEU A 214 -1.99 -1.07 5.72
N ALA A 215 -1.86 -0.94 4.41
CA ALA A 215 -1.53 0.34 3.77
C ALA A 215 -2.63 1.41 4.02
N PHE A 216 -3.90 1.04 3.94
CA PHE A 216 -5.01 1.94 4.29
C PHE A 216 -5.08 2.25 5.79
N LEU A 217 -4.70 1.31 6.66
CA LEU A 217 -4.64 1.56 8.10
C LEU A 217 -3.54 2.57 8.48
N LEU A 218 -2.42 2.62 7.75
CA LEU A 218 -1.41 3.67 7.93
C LEU A 218 -2.01 5.05 7.67
N MET A 219 -2.71 5.21 6.55
CA MET A 219 -3.42 6.44 6.20
C MET A 219 -4.50 6.80 7.23
N LEU A 220 -5.30 5.82 7.65
CA LEU A 220 -6.34 6.03 8.66
C LEU A 220 -5.72 6.45 10.01
N SER A 221 -4.58 5.87 10.38
CA SER A 221 -3.88 6.19 11.61
C SER A 221 -3.42 7.65 11.63
N ASP A 222 -2.73 8.11 10.58
CA ASP A 222 -2.32 9.51 10.46
C ASP A 222 -3.53 10.44 10.51
N TYR A 223 -4.59 10.06 9.81
CA TYR A 223 -5.82 10.83 9.80
C TYR A 223 -6.48 10.96 11.19
N ILE A 224 -6.52 9.89 11.98
CA ILE A 224 -7.05 9.94 13.35
C ILE A 224 -6.25 10.93 14.19
N VAL A 225 -4.92 10.89 14.07
CA VAL A 225 -4.00 11.71 14.86
C VAL A 225 -4.26 13.22 14.66
N VAL A 226 -4.65 13.65 13.45
CA VAL A 226 -5.01 15.04 13.14
C VAL A 226 -6.05 15.62 14.09
N ALA A 227 -6.99 14.81 14.57
CA ALA A 227 -8.08 15.30 15.42
C ALA A 227 -7.76 15.37 16.91
N TYR A 228 -6.67 14.75 17.34
CA TYR A 228 -6.26 14.74 18.74
C TYR A 228 -5.03 15.62 18.99
N LEU A 229 -4.19 15.87 17.98
CA LEU A 229 -3.01 16.70 18.13
C LEU A 229 -3.27 18.17 17.83
N HIS A 230 -2.50 19.02 18.51
CA HIS A 230 -2.47 20.46 18.31
C HIS A 230 -1.02 20.95 18.19
N GLY A 231 -0.84 22.19 17.71
CA GLY A 231 0.49 22.80 17.58
C GLY A 231 1.38 22.10 16.53
N PRO A 232 2.71 22.06 16.71
CA PRO A 232 3.63 21.52 15.70
C PRO A 232 3.36 20.04 15.34
N ALA A 233 2.89 19.23 16.27
CA ALA A 233 2.62 17.80 16.03
C ALA A 233 1.44 17.58 15.07
N PHE A 234 0.45 18.49 15.08
CA PHE A 234 -0.65 18.54 14.11
C PHE A 234 -0.15 18.86 12.70
N TYR A 235 0.76 19.83 12.57
CA TYR A 235 1.34 20.19 11.27
C TYR A 235 2.15 19.05 10.65
N LEU A 236 2.88 18.26 11.46
CA LEU A 236 3.57 17.06 10.95
C LEU A 236 2.60 16.09 10.28
N SER A 237 1.45 15.83 10.89
CA SER A 237 0.42 14.94 10.33
C SER A 237 -0.14 15.49 9.00
N ILE A 238 -0.47 16.79 8.93
CA ILE A 238 -0.91 17.42 7.68
C ILE A 238 0.15 17.29 6.58
N LEU A 239 1.42 17.53 6.91
CA LEU A 239 2.53 17.46 5.96
C LEU A 239 2.75 16.03 5.45
N LEU A 240 2.50 15.00 6.28
CA LEU A 240 2.60 13.59 5.92
C LEU A 240 1.35 13.05 5.19
N ALA A 241 0.20 13.71 5.29
CA ALA A 241 -1.04 13.23 4.69
C ALA A 241 -0.94 12.94 3.18
N PRO A 242 -0.30 13.79 2.33
CA PRO A 242 -0.11 13.46 0.91
C PRO A 242 0.68 12.17 0.67
N PHE A 243 1.71 11.89 1.48
CA PHE A 243 2.47 10.64 1.42
C PHE A 243 1.57 9.44 1.73
N PHE A 244 0.81 9.51 2.83
CA PHE A 244 -0.09 8.43 3.23
C PHE A 244 -1.28 8.26 2.29
N MET A 245 -1.73 9.30 1.61
CA MET A 245 -2.75 9.20 0.56
C MET A 245 -2.20 8.50 -0.68
N ALA A 246 -0.98 8.84 -1.12
CA ALA A 246 -0.36 8.25 -2.31
C ALA A 246 0.04 6.78 -2.10
N LEU A 247 0.45 6.41 -0.89
CA LEU A 247 1.00 5.09 -0.56
C LEU A 247 0.06 3.92 -0.93
N PRO A 248 -1.23 3.87 -0.50
CA PRO A 248 -2.15 2.81 -0.91
C PRO A 248 -2.30 2.66 -2.43
N PHE A 249 -2.31 3.75 -3.19
CA PHE A 249 -2.41 3.68 -4.66
C PHE A 249 -1.20 3.00 -5.29
N ILE A 250 0.01 3.30 -4.83
CA ILE A 250 1.22 2.64 -5.30
C ILE A 250 1.25 1.17 -4.88
N ILE A 251 0.84 0.86 -3.64
CA ILE A 251 0.78 -0.52 -3.14
C ILE A 251 -0.24 -1.36 -3.92
N ILE A 252 -1.38 -0.78 -4.32
CA ILE A 252 -2.34 -1.45 -5.23
C ILE A 252 -1.62 -1.88 -6.51
N ARG A 253 -0.91 -0.95 -7.17
CA ARG A 253 -0.22 -1.24 -8.43
C ARG A 253 0.89 -2.28 -8.26
N VAL A 254 1.60 -2.26 -7.13
CA VAL A 254 2.58 -3.31 -6.77
C VAL A 254 1.88 -4.67 -6.61
N CYS A 255 0.73 -4.73 -5.94
CA CYS A 255 -0.03 -5.98 -5.81
C CYS A 255 -0.50 -6.50 -7.19
N GLU A 256 -0.93 -5.62 -8.09
CA GLU A 256 -1.31 -5.99 -9.46
C GLU A 256 -0.13 -6.55 -10.27
N THR A 257 1.07 -5.94 -10.18
CA THR A 257 2.26 -6.46 -10.88
C THR A 257 2.73 -7.80 -10.31
N HIS A 258 2.59 -8.03 -9.00
CA HIS A 258 2.88 -9.32 -8.38
C HIS A 258 1.87 -10.41 -8.76
N ALA A 259 0.60 -10.05 -8.91
CA ALA A 259 -0.41 -10.97 -9.42
C ALA A 259 -0.13 -11.35 -10.89
N ASP A 260 0.29 -10.38 -11.71
CA ASP A 260 0.76 -10.65 -13.08
C ASP A 260 2.04 -11.49 -13.11
N LEU A 261 2.94 -11.32 -12.15
CA LEU A 261 4.12 -12.16 -12.05
C LEU A 261 3.75 -13.63 -11.73
N ALA A 262 2.72 -13.85 -10.90
CA ALA A 262 2.20 -15.19 -10.65
C ALA A 262 1.60 -15.80 -11.93
N TRP A 263 0.90 -15.00 -12.74
CA TRP A 263 0.40 -15.40 -14.04
C TRP A 263 1.53 -15.80 -15.01
N TYR A 264 2.56 -14.97 -15.12
CA TYR A 264 3.77 -15.28 -15.91
C TYR A 264 4.44 -16.58 -15.45
N ARG A 265 4.60 -16.80 -14.15
CA ARG A 265 5.22 -18.03 -13.62
C ARG A 265 4.44 -19.29 -13.99
N MET A 266 3.14 -19.19 -14.22
CA MET A 266 2.29 -20.33 -14.55
C MET A 266 2.28 -20.65 -16.05
N TYR A 267 2.24 -19.62 -16.91
CA TYR A 267 2.05 -19.82 -18.36
C TYR A 267 3.17 -19.24 -19.23
N GLY A 268 4.21 -18.64 -18.65
CA GLY A 268 5.31 -18.01 -19.36
C GLY A 268 4.83 -16.91 -20.30
N GLU A 269 5.47 -16.80 -21.46
CA GLU A 269 5.16 -15.78 -22.48
C GLU A 269 3.74 -15.91 -23.05
N GLU A 270 3.10 -17.08 -22.97
CA GLU A 270 1.73 -17.28 -23.44
C GLU A 270 0.71 -16.43 -22.66
N SER A 271 1.06 -16.02 -21.43
CA SER A 271 0.26 -15.08 -20.64
C SER A 271 0.02 -13.75 -21.35
N VAL A 272 0.90 -13.32 -22.27
CA VAL A 272 0.71 -12.10 -23.07
C VAL A 272 -0.47 -12.25 -24.04
N ASN A 273 -0.60 -13.41 -24.69
CA ASN A 273 -1.70 -13.68 -25.61
C ASN A 273 -3.02 -13.78 -24.85
N GLN A 274 -3.00 -14.44 -23.68
CA GLN A 274 -4.16 -14.50 -22.80
C GLN A 274 -4.58 -13.12 -22.30
N LEU A 275 -3.64 -12.24 -21.91
CA LEU A 275 -3.93 -10.85 -21.53
C LEU A 275 -4.59 -10.08 -22.68
N ARG A 276 -4.09 -10.21 -23.91
CA ARG A 276 -4.69 -9.56 -25.08
C ARG A 276 -6.14 -9.99 -25.27
N GLU A 277 -6.41 -11.28 -25.11
CA GLU A 277 -7.78 -11.79 -25.21
C GLU A 277 -8.67 -11.28 -24.08
N VAL A 278 -8.18 -11.26 -22.84
CA VAL A 278 -8.89 -10.67 -21.69
C VAL A 278 -9.23 -9.20 -21.97
N LEU A 279 -8.27 -8.39 -22.40
CA LEU A 279 -8.50 -6.97 -22.72
C LEU A 279 -9.50 -6.80 -23.87
N ARG A 280 -9.44 -7.66 -24.89
CA ARG A 280 -10.36 -7.62 -26.03
C ARG A 280 -11.79 -7.89 -25.57
N ARG A 281 -12.00 -8.87 -24.70
CA ARG A 281 -13.32 -9.22 -24.16
C ARG A 281 -13.86 -8.19 -23.17
N PHE A 282 -13.01 -7.58 -22.36
CA PHE A 282 -13.44 -6.66 -21.30
C PHE A 282 -13.65 -5.24 -21.82
N TYR A 283 -12.77 -4.79 -22.71
CA TYR A 283 -12.64 -3.39 -23.08
C TYR A 283 -12.61 -3.15 -24.59
N GLY A 284 -12.62 -4.21 -25.42
CA GLY A 284 -12.52 -4.07 -26.88
C GLY A 284 -11.16 -3.60 -27.36
N VAL A 285 -10.10 -3.72 -26.55
CA VAL A 285 -8.73 -3.29 -26.90
C VAL A 285 -7.73 -4.43 -26.72
N ASN A 286 -6.62 -4.39 -27.46
CA ASN A 286 -5.56 -5.41 -27.37
C ASN A 286 -4.29 -4.91 -26.65
N ASP A 287 -4.23 -3.62 -26.32
CA ASP A 287 -3.07 -2.98 -25.67
C ASP A 287 -3.47 -2.48 -24.28
N PRO A 288 -2.80 -2.91 -23.19
CA PRO A 288 -3.10 -2.45 -21.83
C PRO A 288 -3.02 -0.93 -21.68
N ARG A 289 -2.22 -0.23 -22.50
CA ARG A 289 -2.11 1.24 -22.48
C ARG A 289 -3.39 1.94 -22.93
N LYS A 290 -4.21 1.25 -23.74
CA LYS A 290 -5.50 1.71 -24.27
C LYS A 290 -6.69 1.29 -23.42
N ALA A 291 -6.47 0.54 -22.33
CA ALA A 291 -7.54 0.19 -21.41
C ALA A 291 -8.16 1.46 -20.77
N PRO A 292 -9.43 1.41 -20.35
CA PRO A 292 -10.10 2.55 -19.72
C PRO A 292 -9.34 3.06 -18.48
N LEU A 293 -9.52 4.35 -18.16
CA LEU A 293 -8.76 5.01 -17.09
C LEU A 293 -8.90 4.30 -15.74
N ASN A 294 -10.10 3.87 -15.37
CA ASN A 294 -10.35 3.13 -14.13
C ASN A 294 -9.51 1.85 -14.00
N SER A 295 -9.28 1.11 -15.09
CA SER A 295 -8.39 -0.04 -15.11
C SER A 295 -6.93 0.39 -14.99
N ARG A 296 -6.53 1.47 -15.66
CA ARG A 296 -5.14 1.98 -15.67
C ARG A 296 -4.71 2.66 -14.37
N LEU A 297 -5.66 3.06 -13.52
CA LEU A 297 -5.38 3.58 -12.18
C LEU A 297 -4.82 2.48 -11.29
N THR A 298 -5.42 1.28 -11.33
CA THR A 298 -5.02 0.14 -10.50
C THR A 298 -3.97 -0.73 -11.16
N HIS A 299 -4.04 -0.92 -12.48
CA HIS A 299 -3.10 -1.76 -13.23
C HIS A 299 -2.13 -0.91 -14.05
N PRO A 300 -0.82 -1.18 -14.01
CA PRO A 300 0.13 -0.43 -14.84
C PRO A 300 -0.14 -0.59 -16.34
N GLY A 301 -0.01 0.51 -17.09
CA GLY A 301 -0.23 0.51 -18.54
C GLY A 301 0.78 -0.34 -19.31
N LYS A 302 1.94 -0.66 -18.71
CA LYS A 302 2.98 -1.54 -19.26
C LYS A 302 2.98 -2.94 -18.63
N ARG A 303 1.84 -3.41 -18.11
CA ARG A 303 1.75 -4.73 -17.45
C ARG A 303 2.12 -5.92 -18.36
N ASP A 304 2.08 -5.71 -19.68
CA ASP A 304 2.62 -6.63 -20.68
C ASP A 304 4.11 -6.96 -20.45
N LEU A 305 4.90 -6.07 -19.84
CA LEU A 305 6.30 -6.33 -19.54
C LEU A 305 6.50 -7.42 -18.46
N VAL A 306 5.63 -7.49 -17.43
CA VAL A 306 5.71 -8.59 -16.45
C VAL A 306 5.42 -9.92 -17.12
N LEU A 307 4.35 -9.95 -17.91
CA LEU A 307 3.88 -11.16 -18.59
C LEU A 307 4.83 -11.63 -19.69
N ARG A 308 5.71 -10.75 -20.17
CA ARG A 308 6.71 -11.10 -21.18
C ARG A 308 8.04 -11.53 -20.56
N PHE A 309 8.48 -10.84 -19.52
CA PHE A 309 9.86 -10.97 -19.02
C PHE A 309 9.97 -11.44 -17.57
N GLY A 310 8.85 -11.62 -16.86
CA GLY A 310 8.87 -11.91 -15.43
C GLY A 310 9.42 -10.79 -14.56
N ASP A 311 9.52 -9.57 -15.09
CA ASP A 311 10.06 -8.40 -14.41
C ASP A 311 8.93 -7.55 -13.83
N ALA A 312 8.69 -7.68 -12.52
CA ALA A 312 7.63 -6.95 -11.82
C ALA A 312 8.00 -5.48 -11.52
N LEU A 313 9.25 -5.05 -11.74
CA LEU A 313 9.66 -3.65 -11.58
C LEU A 313 9.43 -2.85 -12.86
N ALA A 314 9.60 -3.45 -14.03
CA ALA A 314 9.47 -2.78 -15.33
C ALA A 314 8.14 -2.04 -15.62
N PRO A 315 6.96 -2.52 -15.19
CA PRO A 315 5.69 -1.91 -15.57
C PRO A 315 5.40 -0.60 -14.87
N HIS A 316 6.02 -0.38 -13.71
CA HIS A 316 5.83 0.82 -12.91
C HIS A 316 6.28 2.05 -13.71
N ALA A 317 5.50 3.13 -13.64
CA ALA A 317 5.95 4.38 -14.21
C ALA A 317 7.14 4.90 -13.39
N SER A 318 8.11 5.55 -14.06
CA SER A 318 9.33 6.04 -13.43
C SER A 318 9.13 7.10 -12.36
N TRP A 319 7.90 7.61 -12.16
CA TRP A 319 7.57 8.55 -11.10
C TRP A 319 6.96 7.88 -9.85
N GLU A 320 6.52 6.62 -9.92
CA GLU A 320 5.76 5.97 -8.83
C GLU A 320 6.56 5.87 -7.53
N PHE A 321 7.81 5.40 -7.58
CA PHE A 321 8.68 5.35 -6.41
C PHE A 321 9.22 6.73 -5.99
N PRO A 322 9.70 7.59 -6.92
CA PRO A 322 10.14 8.94 -6.57
C PRO A 322 9.08 9.80 -5.90
N LEU A 323 7.81 9.67 -6.30
CA LEU A 323 6.70 10.43 -5.72
C LEU A 323 6.61 10.22 -4.21
N LEU A 324 6.62 8.97 -3.75
CA LEU A 324 6.49 8.65 -2.33
C LEU A 324 7.66 9.20 -1.52
N ALA A 325 8.89 9.00 -1.99
CA ALA A 325 10.07 9.51 -1.29
C ALA A 325 10.12 11.04 -1.25
N ALA A 326 9.71 11.72 -2.32
CA ALA A 326 9.67 13.17 -2.36
C ALA A 326 8.61 13.75 -1.42
N LEU A 327 7.40 13.15 -1.35
CA LEU A 327 6.36 13.57 -0.42
C LEU A 327 6.79 13.38 1.04
N PHE A 328 7.42 12.23 1.34
CA PHE A 328 7.97 11.97 2.68
C PHE A 328 9.09 12.95 3.04
N ASN A 329 10.02 13.17 2.11
CA ASN A 329 11.12 14.13 2.29
C ASN A 329 10.61 15.55 2.54
N ALA A 330 9.66 16.02 1.73
CA ALA A 330 9.06 17.34 1.90
C ALA A 330 8.43 17.50 3.28
N ALA A 331 7.68 16.50 3.73
CA ALA A 331 7.05 16.53 5.05
C ALA A 331 8.07 16.66 6.19
N VAL A 332 9.14 15.85 6.13
CA VAL A 332 10.15 15.80 7.19
C VAL A 332 11.03 17.05 7.21
N VAL A 333 11.49 17.52 6.04
CA VAL A 333 12.32 18.72 5.93
C VAL A 333 11.55 19.95 6.40
N ASP A 334 10.31 20.11 5.95
CA ASP A 334 9.47 21.25 6.32
C ASP A 334 9.06 21.22 7.79
N PHE A 335 8.78 20.04 8.34
CA PHE A 335 8.53 19.91 9.77
C PHE A 335 9.79 20.26 10.59
N TYR A 336 10.97 19.81 10.16
CA TYR A 336 12.22 20.19 10.80
C TYR A 336 12.44 21.71 10.77
N LEU A 337 12.15 22.37 9.64
CA LEU A 337 12.18 23.84 9.53
C LEU A 337 11.18 24.49 10.49
N LEU A 338 9.94 23.99 10.55
CA LEU A 338 8.89 24.49 11.45
C LEU A 338 9.34 24.44 12.91
N LEU A 339 9.99 23.35 13.35
CA LEU A 339 10.53 23.25 14.70
C LEU A 339 11.55 24.35 14.99
N ARG A 340 12.40 24.71 14.01
CA ARG A 340 13.45 25.73 14.16
C ARG A 340 12.91 27.16 14.16
N ILE A 341 11.82 27.45 13.45
CA ILE A 341 11.22 28.79 13.38
C ILE A 341 10.05 28.99 14.36
N SER A 342 9.73 27.96 15.16
CA SER A 342 8.56 27.95 16.07
C SER A 342 8.55 29.09 17.10
N SER A 343 9.70 29.65 17.46
CA SER A 343 9.82 30.83 18.32
C SER A 343 9.36 32.14 17.67
N PHE A 344 9.27 32.19 16.33
CA PHE A 344 8.87 33.37 15.54
C PHE A 344 7.43 33.28 15.01
N LEU A 345 6.72 32.18 15.30
CA LEU A 345 5.38 31.90 14.78
C LEU A 345 4.34 33.02 15.01
N PRO A 346 4.30 33.71 16.18
CA PRO A 346 3.34 34.78 16.42
C PRO A 346 3.46 35.98 15.46
N LEU A 347 4.66 36.23 14.91
CA LEU A 347 4.93 37.35 14.00
C LEU A 347 4.47 37.09 12.55
N ILE A 348 4.39 35.82 12.13
CA ILE A 348 4.23 35.42 10.72
C ILE A 348 2.83 34.82 10.45
N GLY A 349 1.99 34.70 11.47
CA GLY A 349 0.75 33.88 11.46
C GLY A 349 -0.22 34.11 10.29
N ARG A 350 -0.29 35.31 9.70
CA ARG A 350 -1.17 35.58 8.52
C ARG A 350 -0.63 35.02 7.19
N PHE A 351 0.69 34.90 7.05
CA PHE A 351 1.35 34.39 5.85
C PHE A 351 1.90 32.97 6.02
N LEU A 352 1.89 32.45 7.24
CA LEU A 352 2.47 31.16 7.60
C LEU A 352 1.99 30.01 6.71
N THR A 353 0.68 29.92 6.44
CA THR A 353 0.13 28.86 5.58
C THR A 353 0.64 28.93 4.15
N LEU A 354 0.71 30.14 3.57
CA LEU A 354 1.23 30.34 2.22
C LEU A 354 2.73 30.00 2.16
N ILE A 355 3.50 30.48 3.13
CA ILE A 355 4.93 30.22 3.25
C ILE A 355 5.19 28.72 3.38
N LEU A 356 4.52 28.03 4.30
CA LEU A 356 4.65 26.58 4.47
C LEU A 356 4.24 25.81 3.21
N THR A 357 3.22 26.27 2.48
CA THR A 357 2.82 25.63 1.22
C THR A 357 3.90 25.80 0.16
N LEU A 358 4.49 26.99 0.02
CA LEU A 358 5.57 27.24 -0.94
C LEU A 358 6.84 26.47 -0.59
N PHE A 359 7.20 26.39 0.69
CA PHE A 359 8.30 25.54 1.16
C PHE A 359 8.03 24.07 0.85
N TYR A 360 6.81 23.59 1.10
CA TYR A 360 6.47 22.19 0.87
C TYR A 360 6.59 21.81 -0.59
N VAL A 361 6.07 22.66 -1.48
CA VAL A 361 6.20 22.48 -2.93
C VAL A 361 7.67 22.52 -3.34
N GLY A 362 8.46 23.45 -2.81
CA GLY A 362 9.90 23.55 -3.06
C GLY A 362 10.66 22.30 -2.63
N SER A 363 10.45 21.84 -1.39
CA SER A 363 11.05 20.63 -0.83
C SER A 363 10.61 19.36 -1.57
N PHE A 364 9.36 19.31 -2.02
CA PHE A 364 8.83 18.22 -2.84
C PHE A 364 9.51 18.16 -4.21
N VAL A 365 9.54 19.27 -4.94
CA VAL A 365 10.20 19.36 -6.25
C VAL A 365 11.70 19.09 -6.13
N GLY A 366 12.36 19.68 -5.14
CA GLY A 366 13.77 19.43 -4.84
C GLY A 366 14.03 17.95 -4.53
N GLY A 367 13.16 17.31 -3.73
CA GLY A 367 13.21 15.88 -3.45
C GLY A 367 13.11 15.04 -4.73
N LEU A 368 12.14 15.31 -5.60
CA LEU A 368 12.01 14.62 -6.89
C LEU A 368 13.29 14.74 -7.72
N VAL A 369 13.82 15.94 -7.88
CA VAL A 369 15.06 16.19 -8.63
C VAL A 369 16.21 15.37 -8.06
N LEU A 370 16.39 15.36 -6.74
CA LEU A 370 17.43 14.58 -6.08
C LEU A 370 17.25 13.07 -6.34
N VAL A 371 16.05 12.53 -6.20
CA VAL A 371 15.77 11.10 -6.47
C VAL A 371 16.17 10.73 -7.91
N TYR A 372 15.80 11.56 -8.89
CA TYR A 372 16.15 11.32 -10.29
C TYR A 372 17.65 11.41 -10.54
N LEU A 373 18.33 12.42 -10.00
CA LEU A 373 19.78 12.57 -10.16
C LEU A 373 20.53 11.38 -9.56
N PHE A 374 20.22 10.99 -8.31
CA PHE A 374 20.81 9.80 -7.70
C PHE A 374 20.46 8.53 -8.47
N GLY A 375 19.21 8.39 -8.93
CA GLY A 375 18.78 7.26 -9.74
C GLY A 375 19.55 7.13 -11.05
N LEU A 376 19.90 8.25 -11.70
CA LEU A 376 20.76 8.24 -12.89
C LEU A 376 22.19 7.82 -12.55
N VAL A 377 22.76 8.30 -11.44
CA VAL A 377 24.10 7.92 -10.97
C VAL A 377 24.17 6.44 -10.58
N PHE A 378 23.12 5.91 -9.96
CA PHE A 378 23.06 4.50 -9.54
C PHE A 378 22.82 3.54 -10.72
N LYS A 379 22.15 3.98 -11.79
CA LYS A 379 21.73 3.10 -12.89
C LYS A 379 22.88 2.30 -13.52
N PRO A 380 24.06 2.87 -13.81
CA PRO A 380 25.20 2.10 -14.30
C PRO A 380 25.62 0.96 -13.37
N LEU A 381 25.61 1.17 -12.05
CA LEU A 381 25.95 0.13 -11.06
C LEU A 381 24.86 -0.94 -10.97
N VAL A 382 23.60 -0.51 -10.95
CA VAL A 382 22.44 -1.42 -10.98
C VAL A 382 22.51 -2.30 -12.22
N ARG A 383 22.78 -1.71 -13.40
CA ARG A 383 22.96 -2.44 -14.64
C ARG A 383 24.15 -3.40 -14.58
N TYR A 384 25.29 -2.97 -14.05
CA TYR A 384 26.48 -3.81 -13.96
C TYR A 384 26.23 -5.10 -13.17
N PHE A 385 25.55 -5.01 -12.03
CA PHE A 385 25.31 -6.17 -11.17
C PHE A 385 24.05 -6.96 -11.53
N LEU A 386 23.02 -6.32 -12.08
CA LEU A 386 21.69 -6.92 -12.28
C LEU A 386 21.33 -7.16 -13.76
N ALA A 387 22.23 -6.85 -14.70
CA ALA A 387 22.04 -7.18 -16.11
C ALA A 387 21.72 -8.68 -16.27
N GLY A 388 20.64 -8.98 -16.97
CA GLY A 388 20.14 -10.35 -17.17
C GLY A 388 19.17 -10.86 -16.10
N SER A 389 18.93 -10.10 -15.01
CA SER A 389 17.86 -10.40 -14.05
C SER A 389 16.64 -9.49 -14.22
N LEU A 390 16.84 -8.29 -14.76
CA LEU A 390 15.80 -7.29 -15.01
C LEU A 390 15.95 -6.72 -16.42
N THR A 391 14.84 -6.23 -16.97
CA THR A 391 14.79 -5.45 -18.22
C THR A 391 15.35 -4.04 -18.02
N GLU A 392 15.63 -3.30 -19.09
CA GLU A 392 16.12 -1.91 -18.98
C GLU A 392 15.16 -0.97 -18.22
N ASP A 393 13.85 -1.18 -18.40
CA ASP A 393 12.82 -0.45 -17.63
C ASP A 393 12.88 -0.87 -16.15
N GLY A 394 13.00 -2.17 -15.85
CA GLY A 394 13.15 -2.68 -14.49
C GLY A 394 14.43 -2.21 -13.80
N LEU A 395 15.57 -2.17 -14.50
CA LEU A 395 16.84 -1.62 -14.00
C LEU A 395 16.72 -0.12 -13.66
N THR A 396 16.02 0.64 -14.50
CA THR A 396 15.75 2.05 -14.26
C THR A 396 14.90 2.24 -13.00
N ASN A 397 13.82 1.48 -12.87
CA ASN A 397 12.92 1.54 -11.72
C ASN A 397 13.58 1.03 -10.43
N ALA A 398 14.43 0.00 -10.49
CA ALA A 398 15.24 -0.44 -9.36
C ALA A 398 16.19 0.67 -8.88
N SER A 399 16.81 1.38 -9.81
CA SER A 399 17.69 2.51 -9.49
C SER A 399 16.95 3.65 -8.80
N LEU A 400 15.77 4.01 -9.31
CA LEU A 400 14.91 5.04 -8.74
C LEU A 400 14.33 4.63 -7.39
N LEU A 401 14.05 3.34 -7.18
CA LEU A 401 13.61 2.80 -5.90
C LEU A 401 14.72 2.88 -4.84
N LEU A 402 15.96 2.53 -5.20
CA LEU A 402 17.13 2.68 -4.32
C LEU A 402 17.34 4.15 -3.92
N SER A 403 17.34 5.07 -4.87
CA SER A 403 17.48 6.50 -4.57
C SER A 403 16.32 7.05 -3.74
N SER A 404 15.10 6.57 -3.97
CA SER A 404 13.93 6.92 -3.17
C SER A 404 14.09 6.51 -1.69
N ILE A 405 14.53 5.28 -1.43
CA ILE A 405 14.72 4.77 -0.05
C ILE A 405 15.86 5.52 0.65
N TYR A 406 16.96 5.79 -0.06
CA TYR A 406 18.10 6.51 0.50
C TYR A 406 17.78 7.99 0.80
N LEU A 407 17.01 8.66 -0.06
CA LEU A 407 16.53 10.02 0.23
C LEU A 407 15.62 10.04 1.46
N ALA A 408 14.65 9.12 1.54
CA ALA A 408 13.78 9.01 2.70
C ALA A 408 14.57 8.76 4.00
N ALA A 409 15.62 7.94 3.94
CA ALA A 409 16.51 7.71 5.07
C ALA A 409 17.32 8.95 5.48
N SER A 410 17.79 9.74 4.50
CA SER A 410 18.46 11.02 4.77
C SER A 410 17.50 12.01 5.45
N ALA A 411 16.28 12.13 4.94
CA ALA A 411 15.24 12.96 5.56
C ALA A 411 14.94 12.50 7.00
N ALA A 412 14.70 11.21 7.22
CA ALA A 412 14.45 10.66 8.55
C ALA A 412 15.61 10.91 9.53
N SER A 413 16.85 10.92 9.03
CA SER A 413 18.04 11.21 9.84
C SER A 413 18.01 12.62 10.45
N LEU A 414 17.38 13.60 9.78
CA LEU A 414 17.21 14.96 10.33
C LEU A 414 16.42 14.97 11.65
N LEU A 415 15.46 14.06 11.79
CA LEU A 415 14.63 13.94 12.99
C LEU A 415 15.29 13.10 14.09
N LEU A 416 16.19 12.19 13.72
CA LEU A 416 16.85 11.27 14.65
C LEU A 416 18.15 11.83 15.26
N ALA A 417 18.66 12.94 14.73
CA ALA A 417 19.86 13.63 15.23
C ALA A 417 21.03 12.67 15.51
N SER A 418 21.37 12.43 16.78
CA SER A 418 22.48 11.56 17.21
C SER A 418 22.29 10.08 16.83
N LEU A 419 21.09 9.66 16.46
CA LEU A 419 20.75 8.31 16.02
C LEU A 419 20.63 8.18 14.49
N TRP A 420 21.17 9.11 13.69
CA TRP A 420 21.12 9.08 12.23
C TRP A 420 21.55 7.74 11.60
N TRP A 421 22.50 7.03 12.23
CA TRP A 421 22.99 5.73 11.75
C TRP A 421 21.90 4.65 11.73
N THR A 422 20.85 4.76 12.56
CA THR A 422 19.73 3.79 12.52
C THR A 422 18.96 3.89 11.22
N ALA A 423 18.81 5.10 10.64
CA ALA A 423 18.16 5.28 9.35
C ALA A 423 18.99 4.67 8.21
N VAL A 424 20.33 4.76 8.29
CA VAL A 424 21.24 4.14 7.31
C VAL A 424 21.13 2.61 7.37
N ILE A 425 21.14 2.02 8.58
CA ILE A 425 20.98 0.57 8.76
C ILE A 425 19.61 0.11 8.24
N ALA A 426 18.54 0.84 8.60
CA ALA A 426 17.19 0.54 8.11
C ALA A 426 17.13 0.60 6.57
N ALA A 427 17.72 1.63 5.96
CA ALA A 427 17.80 1.76 4.51
C ALA A 427 18.52 0.57 3.88
N PHE A 428 19.66 0.15 4.43
CA PHE A 428 20.41 -1.01 3.94
C PHE A 428 19.57 -2.29 3.98
N VAL A 429 18.91 -2.56 5.12
CA VAL A 429 18.10 -3.77 5.28
C VAL A 429 16.91 -3.75 4.32
N ILE A 430 16.19 -2.63 4.24
CA ILE A 430 15.01 -2.48 3.38
C ILE A 430 15.40 -2.65 1.90
N THR A 431 16.45 -1.97 1.43
CA THR A 431 16.87 -2.09 0.03
C THR A 431 17.37 -3.49 -0.29
N LEU A 432 18.12 -4.14 0.60
CA LEU A 432 18.59 -5.50 0.39
C LEU A 432 17.43 -6.49 0.30
N VAL A 433 16.45 -6.40 1.19
CA VAL A 433 15.26 -7.27 1.17
C VAL A 433 14.48 -7.06 -0.14
N ILE A 434 14.22 -5.81 -0.53
CA ILE A 434 13.44 -5.48 -1.72
C ILE A 434 14.17 -5.91 -3.00
N ILE A 435 15.45 -5.54 -3.18
CA ILE A 435 16.19 -5.89 -4.39
C ILE A 435 16.39 -7.40 -4.48
N ARG A 436 16.67 -8.09 -3.36
CA ARG A 436 16.74 -9.55 -3.33
C ARG A 436 15.41 -10.18 -3.73
N HIS A 437 14.30 -9.62 -3.26
CA HIS A 437 12.97 -10.13 -3.59
C HIS A 437 12.70 -10.10 -5.11
N TYR A 438 13.06 -9.02 -5.80
CA TYR A 438 12.87 -8.91 -7.25
C TYR A 438 13.91 -9.68 -8.09
N VAL A 439 15.17 -9.74 -7.64
CA VAL A 439 16.27 -10.38 -8.40
C VAL A 439 16.35 -11.88 -8.13
N GLY A 440 15.91 -12.34 -6.96
CA GLY A 440 16.00 -13.75 -6.54
C GLY A 440 17.40 -14.24 -6.16
N LYS A 441 18.45 -13.41 -6.30
CA LYS A 441 19.85 -13.79 -6.06
C LYS A 441 20.52 -12.86 -5.04
N LEU A 442 20.97 -13.42 -3.92
CA LEU A 442 21.56 -12.63 -2.82
C LEU A 442 22.83 -11.87 -3.23
N LYS A 443 23.80 -12.54 -3.89
CA LYS A 443 25.11 -11.95 -4.20
C LYS A 443 25.01 -10.70 -5.09
N PRO A 444 24.33 -10.74 -6.26
CA PRO A 444 24.12 -9.54 -7.07
C PRO A 444 23.38 -8.43 -6.31
N SER A 445 22.30 -8.75 -5.59
CA SER A 445 21.54 -7.77 -4.81
C SER A 445 22.38 -7.07 -3.74
N LEU A 446 23.19 -7.84 -3.00
CA LEU A 446 24.08 -7.30 -1.97
C LEU A 446 25.09 -6.32 -2.57
N PHE A 447 25.76 -6.68 -3.67
CA PHE A 447 26.72 -5.80 -4.31
C PHE A 447 26.07 -4.53 -4.88
N THR A 448 24.89 -4.63 -5.49
CA THR A 448 24.14 -3.44 -5.92
C THR A 448 23.84 -2.50 -4.76
N VAL A 449 23.34 -3.03 -3.65
CA VAL A 449 22.98 -2.22 -2.47
C VAL A 449 24.23 -1.60 -1.84
N LEU A 450 25.30 -2.36 -1.64
CA LEU A 450 26.54 -1.84 -1.06
C LEU A 450 27.15 -0.74 -1.93
N SER A 451 27.29 -0.96 -3.24
CA SER A 451 27.91 0.03 -4.14
C SER A 451 27.10 1.33 -4.22
N THR A 452 25.77 1.24 -4.26
CA THR A 452 24.91 2.44 -4.29
C THR A 452 24.87 3.15 -2.93
N MET A 453 24.86 2.40 -1.82
CA MET A 453 24.90 2.96 -0.46
C MET A 453 26.19 3.71 -0.19
N VAL A 454 27.35 3.23 -0.67
CA VAL A 454 28.64 3.93 -0.52
C VAL A 454 28.60 5.30 -1.20
N ILE A 455 28.06 5.38 -2.43
CA ILE A 455 27.90 6.67 -3.12
C ILE A 455 26.98 7.59 -2.33
N TYR A 456 25.84 7.07 -1.87
CA TYR A 456 24.91 7.83 -1.02
C TYR A 456 25.61 8.40 0.22
N LEU A 457 26.35 7.59 0.97
CA LEU A 457 27.05 8.03 2.17
C LEU A 457 28.15 9.06 1.85
N ALA A 458 28.91 8.85 0.78
CA ALA A 458 29.93 9.79 0.32
C ALA A 458 29.33 11.15 -0.05
N VAL A 459 28.21 11.17 -0.77
CA VAL A 459 27.54 12.43 -1.13
C VAL A 459 26.98 13.14 0.12
N ASN A 460 26.38 12.43 1.07
CA ASN A 460 25.93 13.05 2.32
C ASN A 460 27.10 13.62 3.12
N LEU A 461 28.25 12.92 3.18
CA LEU A 461 29.45 13.43 3.83
C LEU A 461 29.95 14.72 3.16
N VAL A 462 30.02 14.75 1.83
CA VAL A 462 30.42 15.95 1.07
C VAL A 462 29.45 17.10 1.32
N LEU A 463 28.14 16.87 1.28
CA LEU A 463 27.14 17.90 1.57
C LEU A 463 27.28 18.43 3.00
N LEU A 464 27.53 17.55 3.98
CA LEU A 464 27.74 17.96 5.37
C LEU A 464 29.00 18.81 5.51
N LEU A 465 30.09 18.44 4.84
CA LEU A 465 31.33 19.23 4.81
C LEU A 465 31.10 20.60 4.16
N ILE A 466 30.40 20.66 3.02
CA ILE A 466 30.05 21.92 2.36
C ILE A 466 29.22 22.78 3.30
N MET A 467 28.15 22.24 3.89
CA MET A 467 27.30 23.00 4.83
C MET A 467 28.10 23.50 6.03
N HIS A 468 29.02 22.70 6.58
CA HIS A 468 29.84 23.11 7.70
C HIS A 468 30.74 24.31 7.36
N VAL A 469 31.14 24.45 6.10
CA VAL A 469 31.94 25.59 5.61
C VAL A 469 31.05 26.77 5.21
N THR A 470 29.96 26.53 4.47
CA THR A 470 29.16 27.60 3.85
C THR A 470 28.13 28.21 4.77
N VAL A 471 27.56 27.45 5.72
CA VAL A 471 26.54 27.97 6.64
C VAL A 471 27.10 29.05 7.56
N PRO A 472 28.28 28.90 8.20
CA PRO A 472 28.87 29.99 8.99
C PRO A 472 29.16 31.23 8.15
N ILE A 473 29.62 31.07 6.91
CA ILE A 473 29.87 32.18 5.99
C ILE A 473 28.55 32.89 5.64
N ALA A 474 27.52 32.15 5.28
CA ALA A 474 26.21 32.71 4.94
C ALA A 474 25.57 33.42 6.14
N LEU A 475 25.65 32.83 7.35
CA LEU A 475 25.16 33.46 8.58
C LEU A 475 25.94 34.74 8.90
N HIS A 476 27.26 34.75 8.77
CA HIS A 476 28.09 35.94 8.96
C HIS A 476 27.72 37.06 7.96
N TRP A 477 27.51 36.70 6.69
CA TRP A 477 27.03 37.64 5.68
C TRP A 477 25.63 38.17 6.00
N PHE A 478 24.71 37.31 6.44
CA PHE A 478 23.35 37.71 6.81
C PHE A 478 23.33 38.65 8.04
N GLU A 479 24.15 38.36 9.04
CA GLU A 479 24.38 39.23 10.21
C GLU A 479 24.98 40.58 9.77
N SER A 480 25.94 40.58 8.84
CA SER A 480 26.55 41.80 8.32
C SER A 480 25.58 42.68 7.53
N LEU A 481 24.60 42.08 6.84
CA LEU A 481 23.55 42.80 6.10
C LEU A 481 22.50 43.42 7.03
N TRP A 482 22.25 42.82 8.20
CA TRP A 482 21.36 43.37 9.23
C TRP A 482 22.02 44.43 10.11
N TYR A 483 23.37 44.47 10.16
CA TYR A 483 24.18 45.46 10.87
C TYR A 483 24.70 46.60 9.96
N VAL A 484 24.10 46.80 8.78
CA VAL A 484 24.29 48.05 8.03
C VAL A 484 23.44 49.13 8.70
N ARG A 485 24.16 50.01 9.43
CA ARG A 485 23.66 51.17 10.17
C ARG A 485 22.73 52.08 9.38
#